data_AF-A0A0K2YHV7-F1
#
_entry.id   AF-A0A0K2YHV7-F1
#
_cell.length_a   1.000
_cell.length_b   1.000
_cell.length_c   1.000
_cell.angle_alpha   90.00
_cell.angle_beta   90.00
_cell.angle_gamma   90.00
#
_symmetry.space_group_name_H-M   'P 1'
#
loop_
_entity.id
_entity.type
_entity.pdbx_description
1 polymer ?
#
loop_
_entity_poly.entity_id
_entity_poly.type
_entity_poly.pdbx_seq_one_letter_code
_entity_poly.pdbx_strand_id
1 'polypeptide(L)'
;MRVEDALRLAQDADLDLVEVAPDARPPVCKIMDYGKFKYEAAQKARESRKNQQQTVIKEQKLRPKIDDHDYETKKRNVVRFLEAGSKVKVTIMFRGREQSRPELGFRLLQRLGADVADLGFIETSAKQDGRNMTMVLAPHKGAKTRVKAQEQAQQRVARPAAAAPAPAPEAPAAPEAVAPQTPDTPAV
;
A
#
# COMPACT_ATOMS: atom_id res chain seq x y z
N MET A 1 22.36 -41.42 7.08
CA MET A 1 22.42 -41.32 5.61
C MET A 1 23.73 -40.69 5.23
N ARG A 2 24.52 -41.33 4.37
CA ARG A 2 25.70 -40.68 3.78
C ARG A 2 25.22 -39.74 2.68
N VAL A 3 26.02 -38.74 2.33
CA VAL A 3 25.68 -37.75 1.29
C VAL A 3 25.38 -38.44 -0.05
N GLU A 4 26.14 -39.49 -0.36
CA GLU A 4 25.97 -40.33 -1.55
C GLU A 4 24.59 -40.98 -1.64
N ASP A 5 24.07 -41.49 -0.52
CA ASP A 5 22.74 -42.10 -0.46
C ASP A 5 21.64 -41.05 -0.67
N ALA A 6 21.83 -39.85 -0.13
CA ALA A 6 20.91 -38.73 -0.30
C ALA A 6 20.89 -38.19 -1.74
N LEU A 7 22.04 -38.17 -2.42
CA LEU A 7 22.15 -37.79 -3.83
C LEU A 7 21.47 -38.82 -4.73
N ARG A 8 21.60 -40.11 -4.44
CA ARG A 8 20.89 -41.17 -5.16
C ARG A 8 19.38 -41.05 -5.04
N LEU A 9 18.87 -40.87 -3.82
CA LEU A 9 17.43 -40.68 -3.61
C LEU A 9 16.88 -39.41 -4.29
N ALA A 10 17.69 -38.35 -4.40
CA ALA A 10 17.30 -37.15 -5.12
C ALA A 10 17.23 -37.39 -6.64
N GLN A 11 18.21 -38.11 -7.20
CA GLN A 11 18.23 -38.50 -8.61
C GLN A 11 17.08 -39.46 -8.97
N ASP A 12 16.79 -40.45 -8.12
CA ASP A 12 15.68 -41.39 -8.32
C ASP A 12 14.30 -40.70 -8.30
N ALA A 13 14.23 -39.54 -7.66
CA ALA A 13 13.02 -38.72 -7.57
C ALA A 13 13.00 -37.57 -8.59
N ASP A 14 14.00 -37.44 -9.47
CA ASP A 14 14.19 -36.31 -10.40
C ASP A 14 14.16 -34.92 -9.70
N LEU A 15 14.68 -34.84 -8.47
CA LEU A 15 14.70 -33.64 -7.64
C LEU A 15 16.13 -33.28 -7.20
N ASP A 16 16.32 -32.08 -6.66
CA ASP A 16 17.62 -31.63 -6.16
C ASP A 16 17.80 -31.91 -4.66
N LEU A 17 19.02 -32.24 -4.24
CA LEU A 17 19.41 -32.23 -2.84
C LEU A 17 19.82 -30.81 -2.43
N VAL A 18 18.96 -30.11 -1.67
CA VAL A 18 19.21 -28.71 -1.28
C VAL A 18 19.55 -28.61 0.20
N GLU A 19 20.66 -27.95 0.51
CA GLU A 19 21.06 -27.63 1.89
C GLU A 19 20.27 -26.42 2.40
N VAL A 20 19.35 -26.63 3.35
CA VAL A 20 18.46 -25.57 3.85
C VAL A 20 19.05 -24.88 5.09
N ALA A 21 19.84 -25.59 5.88
CA ALA A 21 20.50 -25.07 7.07
C ALA A 21 21.97 -25.53 7.12
N PRO A 22 22.91 -24.71 6.62
CA PRO A 22 24.33 -25.01 6.65
C PRO A 22 24.94 -24.87 8.06
N ASP A 23 24.33 -24.04 8.92
CA ASP A 23 24.85 -23.74 10.27
C ASP A 23 24.53 -24.83 11.32
N ALA A 24 23.71 -25.83 10.97
CA ALA A 24 23.38 -26.94 11.85
C ALA A 24 24.49 -28.02 11.84
N ARG A 25 24.72 -28.66 13.00
CA ARG A 25 25.62 -29.83 13.11
C ARG A 25 24.81 -31.05 13.55
N PRO A 26 24.54 -32.03 12.66
CA PRO A 26 24.88 -32.11 11.22
C PRO A 26 24.03 -31.19 10.32
N PRO A 27 24.51 -30.83 9.10
CA PRO A 27 23.79 -29.96 8.17
C PRO A 27 22.47 -30.60 7.74
N VAL A 28 21.43 -29.78 7.59
CA VAL A 28 20.09 -30.26 7.24
C VAL A 28 19.85 -30.05 5.75
N CYS A 29 19.87 -31.18 5.02
CA CYS A 29 19.56 -31.24 3.59
C CYS A 29 18.12 -31.70 3.39
N LYS A 30 17.41 -31.11 2.42
CA LYS A 30 16.04 -31.47 2.04
C LYS A 30 15.98 -31.67 0.53
N ILE A 31 15.38 -32.78 0.11
CA ILE A 31 15.14 -33.06 -1.31
C ILE A 31 13.98 -32.17 -1.77
N MET A 32 14.24 -31.29 -2.73
CA MET A 32 13.25 -30.38 -3.29
C MET A 32 13.70 -29.85 -4.66
N ASP A 33 12.76 -29.37 -5.47
CA ASP A 33 13.08 -28.64 -6.70
C ASP A 33 13.62 -27.24 -6.38
N TYR A 34 14.89 -27.01 -6.68
CA TYR A 34 15.55 -25.73 -6.40
C TYR A 34 15.02 -24.59 -7.29
N GLY A 35 14.65 -24.89 -8.53
CA GLY A 35 14.10 -23.92 -9.48
C GLY A 35 12.77 -23.35 -9.01
N LYS A 36 11.86 -24.23 -8.58
CA LYS A 36 10.57 -23.83 -8.00
C LYS A 36 10.73 -23.04 -6.70
N PHE A 37 11.61 -23.50 -5.81
CA PHE A 37 11.88 -22.80 -4.55
C PHE A 37 12.42 -21.37 -4.78
N LYS A 38 13.37 -21.20 -5.71
CA LYS A 38 13.92 -19.88 -6.06
C LYS A 38 12.85 -18.96 -6.64
N TYR A 39 11.95 -19.49 -7.46
CA TYR A 39 10.82 -18.73 -8.00
C TYR A 39 9.86 -18.28 -6.90
N GLU A 40 9.43 -19.19 -6.02
CA GLU A 40 8.53 -18.88 -4.90
C GLU A 40 9.17 -17.91 -3.90
N ALA A 41 10.46 -18.09 -3.58
CA ALA A 41 11.20 -17.17 -2.74
C ALA A 41 11.32 -15.77 -3.37
N ALA A 42 11.58 -15.70 -4.68
CA ALA A 42 11.63 -14.43 -5.40
C ALA A 42 10.25 -13.76 -5.48
N GLN A 43 9.18 -14.52 -5.70
CA GLN A 43 7.81 -14.02 -5.71
C GLN A 43 7.40 -13.53 -4.32
N LYS A 44 7.63 -14.31 -3.27
CA LYS A 44 7.39 -13.92 -1.87
C LYS A 44 8.21 -12.68 -1.48
N ALA A 45 9.46 -12.58 -1.91
CA ALA A 45 10.28 -11.39 -1.68
C ALA A 45 9.72 -10.17 -2.42
N ARG A 46 9.25 -10.33 -3.67
CA ARG A 46 8.58 -9.27 -4.44
C ARG A 46 7.27 -8.84 -3.80
N GLU A 47 6.44 -9.79 -3.36
CA GLU A 47 5.19 -9.53 -2.64
C GLU A 47 5.45 -8.84 -1.31
N SER A 48 6.44 -9.30 -0.54
CA SER A 48 6.85 -8.66 0.70
C SER A 48 7.33 -7.23 0.46
N ARG A 49 8.14 -6.98 -0.58
CA ARG A 49 8.59 -5.63 -0.94
C ARG A 49 7.44 -4.74 -1.40
N LYS A 50 6.46 -5.27 -2.14
CA LYS A 50 5.26 -4.54 -2.55
C LYS A 50 4.34 -4.22 -1.38
N ASN A 51 4.19 -5.16 -0.44
CA ASN A 51 3.33 -4.99 0.73
C ASN A 51 3.99 -4.17 1.84
N GLN A 52 5.32 -4.07 1.84
CA GLN A 52 6.07 -3.14 2.67
C GLN A 52 5.80 -1.72 2.19
N GLN A 53 4.78 -1.08 2.76
CA GLN A 53 4.54 0.34 2.55
C GLN A 53 5.75 1.14 3.03
N GLN A 54 6.51 1.68 2.08
CA GLN A 54 7.62 2.57 2.38
C GLN A 54 7.05 3.80 3.10
N THR A 55 7.43 3.97 4.36
CA THR A 55 7.05 5.17 5.12
C THR A 55 7.89 6.32 4.58
N VAL A 56 7.34 7.07 3.63
CA VAL A 56 8.01 8.22 3.02
C VAL A 56 8.02 9.37 4.02
N ILE A 57 9.16 10.07 4.11
CA ILE A 57 9.28 11.32 4.87
C ILE A 57 8.94 12.45 3.92
N LYS A 58 7.84 13.16 4.18
CA LYS A 58 7.45 14.35 3.42
C LYS A 58 7.93 15.60 4.13
N GLU A 59 8.54 16.50 3.39
CA GLU A 59 9.03 17.76 3.94
C GLU A 59 8.04 18.89 3.67
N GLN A 60 7.67 19.64 4.71
CA GLN A 60 6.80 20.80 4.60
C GLN A 60 7.57 22.05 5.07
N LYS A 61 7.76 23.01 4.16
CA LYS A 61 8.47 24.25 4.45
C LYS A 61 7.49 25.34 4.88
N LEU A 62 7.78 25.99 6.00
CA LEU A 62 7.02 27.08 6.58
C LEU A 62 7.88 28.35 6.68
N ARG A 63 7.20 29.50 6.62
CA ARG A 63 7.82 30.80 6.90
C ARG A 63 7.38 31.26 8.29
N PRO A 64 8.23 31.99 9.04
CA PRO A 64 7.86 32.53 10.36
C PRO A 64 6.68 33.51 10.30
N LYS A 65 6.56 34.28 9.21
CA LYS A 65 5.46 35.21 8.93
C LYS A 65 4.49 34.58 7.92
N ILE A 66 3.76 33.57 8.36
CA ILE A 66 2.72 32.94 7.56
C ILE A 66 1.40 33.70 7.76
N ASP A 67 0.63 33.86 6.69
CA ASP A 67 -0.74 34.36 6.74
C ASP A 67 -1.68 33.25 7.24
N ASP A 68 -2.79 33.61 7.89
CA ASP A 68 -3.73 32.62 8.45
C ASP A 68 -4.29 31.67 7.37
N HIS A 69 -4.54 32.17 6.15
CA HIS A 69 -5.02 31.33 5.05
C HIS A 69 -3.96 30.34 4.53
N ASP A 70 -2.69 30.76 4.44
CA ASP A 70 -1.58 29.87 4.07
C ASP A 70 -1.33 28.83 5.19
N TYR A 71 -1.52 29.21 6.45
CA TYR A 71 -1.41 28.30 7.59
C TYR A 71 -2.43 27.17 7.51
N GLU A 72 -3.71 27.48 7.26
CA GLU A 72 -4.76 26.47 7.10
C GLU A 72 -4.48 25.50 5.95
N THR A 73 -4.00 26.02 4.82
CA THR A 73 -3.66 25.21 3.65
C THR A 73 -2.52 24.24 3.98
N LYS A 74 -1.48 24.70 4.68
CA LYS A 74 -0.37 23.84 5.08
C LYS A 74 -0.74 22.86 6.19
N LYS A 75 -1.58 23.26 7.15
CA LYS A 75 -2.16 22.37 8.16
C LYS A 75 -2.91 21.22 7.46
N ARG A 76 -3.75 21.52 6.47
CA ARG A 76 -4.48 20.51 5.68
C ARG A 76 -3.54 19.54 4.97
N ASN A 77 -2.42 20.03 4.43
CA ASN A 77 -1.41 19.16 3.81
C ASN A 77 -0.73 18.26 4.84
N VAL A 78 -0.36 18.79 6.02
CA VAL A 78 0.22 18.00 7.11
C VAL A 78 -0.74 16.90 7.57
N VAL A 79 -2.02 17.26 7.78
CA VAL A 79 -3.09 16.31 8.10
C VAL A 79 -3.19 15.20 7.04
N ARG A 80 -3.25 15.56 5.77
CA ARG A 80 -3.31 14.60 4.65
C ARG A 80 -2.12 13.65 4.63
N PHE A 81 -0.91 14.14 4.91
CA PHE A 81 0.29 13.28 4.95
C PHE A 81 0.30 12.33 6.15
N LEU A 82 -0.21 12.77 7.30
CA LEU A 82 -0.36 11.92 8.48
C LEU A 82 -1.47 10.88 8.31
N GLU A 83 -2.58 11.25 7.68
CA GLU A 83 -3.64 10.30 7.29
C GLU A 83 -3.08 9.24 6.33
N ALA A 84 -2.29 9.64 5.34
CA ALA A 84 -1.59 8.73 4.42
C ALA A 84 -0.51 7.86 5.09
N GLY A 85 -0.26 8.02 6.39
CA GLY A 85 0.73 7.23 7.13
C GLY A 85 2.18 7.60 6.85
N SER A 86 2.42 8.77 6.25
CA SER A 86 3.76 9.32 5.99
C SER A 86 4.25 10.14 7.17
N LYS A 87 5.57 10.15 7.41
CA LYS A 87 6.17 11.05 8.41
C LYS A 87 6.29 12.44 7.80
N VAL A 88 6.06 13.49 8.60
CA VAL A 88 6.15 14.86 8.12
C VAL A 88 7.28 15.58 8.85
N LYS A 89 8.28 16.04 8.09
CA LYS A 89 9.31 16.95 8.59
C LYS A 89 8.89 18.38 8.26
N VAL A 90 8.53 19.13 9.28
CA VAL A 90 8.18 20.55 9.15
C VAL A 90 9.44 21.37 9.38
N THR A 91 9.81 22.19 8.40
CA THR A 91 11.01 23.03 8.44
C THR A 91 10.61 24.50 8.32
N ILE A 92 10.90 25.29 9.35
CA ILE A 92 10.82 26.75 9.31
C ILE A 92 12.19 27.28 8.92
N MET A 93 12.25 28.10 7.88
CA MET A 93 13.47 28.81 7.50
C MET A 93 13.46 30.21 8.09
N PHE A 94 14.46 30.56 8.89
CA PHE A 94 14.63 31.92 9.39
C PHE A 94 15.47 32.72 8.39
N ARG A 95 15.02 33.93 8.03
CA ARG A 95 15.76 34.80 7.11
C ARG A 95 16.39 35.98 7.86
N GLY A 96 17.72 36.07 7.83
CA GLY A 96 18.46 37.23 8.30
C GLY A 96 18.26 37.53 9.79
N ARG A 97 17.73 38.71 10.10
CA ARG A 97 17.52 39.19 11.49
C ARG A 97 16.47 38.41 12.28
N GLU A 98 15.74 37.50 11.64
CA GLU A 98 14.72 36.67 12.30
C GLU A 98 15.34 35.51 13.10
N GLN A 99 16.63 35.23 12.92
CA GLN A 99 17.36 34.22 13.68
C GLN A 99 17.47 34.58 15.18
N SER A 100 17.31 35.86 15.55
CA SER A 100 17.25 36.33 16.94
C SER A 100 15.87 36.17 17.59
N ARG A 101 14.82 35.78 16.83
CA ARG A 101 13.47 35.53 17.34
C ARG A 101 13.01 34.10 17.05
N PRO A 102 13.67 33.07 17.62
CA PRO A 102 13.23 31.69 17.49
C PRO A 102 11.85 31.46 18.12
N GLU A 103 11.43 32.29 19.08
CA GLU A 103 10.14 32.19 19.76
C GLU A 103 8.93 32.18 18.81
N LEU A 104 8.96 32.99 17.75
CA LEU A 104 7.84 33.04 16.79
C LEU A 104 7.68 31.72 16.05
N GLY A 105 8.78 31.12 15.60
CA GLY A 105 8.75 29.81 14.98
C GLY A 105 8.36 28.72 15.98
N PHE A 106 8.81 28.82 17.23
CA PHE A 106 8.53 27.82 18.26
C PHE A 106 7.04 27.80 18.59
N ARG A 107 6.42 28.98 18.79
CA ARG A 107 4.97 29.11 19.00
C ARG A 107 4.17 28.57 17.82
N LEU A 108 4.61 28.81 16.58
CA LEU A 108 3.94 28.28 15.39
C LEU A 108 4.01 26.75 15.33
N LEU A 109 5.18 26.15 15.63
CA LEU A 109 5.34 24.71 15.69
C LEU A 109 4.53 24.10 16.84
N GLN A 110 4.49 24.76 17.98
CA GLN A 110 3.69 24.31 19.13
C GLN A 110 2.19 24.35 18.83
N ARG A 111 1.69 25.41 18.19
CA ARG A 111 0.31 25.50 17.71
C ARG A 111 -0.01 24.40 16.71
N LEU A 112 0.87 24.19 15.72
CA LEU A 112 0.71 23.13 14.73
C LEU A 112 0.78 21.73 15.35
N GLY A 113 1.61 21.53 16.38
CA GLY A 113 1.67 20.28 17.13
C GLY A 113 0.39 20.00 17.92
N ALA A 114 -0.18 21.02 18.57
CA ALA A 114 -1.45 20.90 19.30
C ALA A 114 -2.62 20.59 18.35
N ASP A 115 -2.69 21.29 17.22
CA ASP A 115 -3.71 21.11 16.18
C ASP A 115 -3.68 19.73 15.51
N VAL A 116 -2.55 19.03 15.59
CA VAL A 116 -2.29 17.75 14.92
C VAL A 116 -2.15 16.59 15.92
N ALA A 117 -2.26 16.88 17.23
CA ALA A 117 -2.15 15.90 18.31
C ALA A 117 -3.16 14.75 18.19
N ASP A 118 -4.32 15.00 17.56
CA ASP A 118 -5.36 13.98 17.34
C ASP A 118 -4.96 12.91 16.31
N LEU A 119 -4.09 13.25 15.35
CA LEU A 119 -3.74 12.39 14.21
C LEU A 119 -2.30 11.87 14.27
N GLY A 120 -1.41 12.56 14.98
CA GLY A 120 -0.01 12.20 15.07
C GLY A 120 0.63 12.62 16.39
N PHE A 121 1.80 12.02 16.65
CA PHE A 121 2.64 12.35 17.77
C PHE A 121 3.93 13.03 17.29
N ILE A 122 4.52 13.84 18.17
CA ILE A 122 5.80 14.51 17.91
C ILE A 122 6.91 13.50 18.18
N GLU A 123 7.65 13.10 17.14
CA GLU A 123 8.81 12.20 17.26
C GLU A 123 10.07 12.98 17.61
N THR A 124 10.27 14.13 16.95
CA THR A 124 11.33 15.08 17.28
C THR A 124 10.72 16.44 17.51
N SER A 125 10.86 16.93 18.74
CA SER A 125 10.44 18.28 19.13
C SER A 125 11.16 19.34 18.32
N ALA A 126 10.60 20.57 18.29
CA ALA A 126 11.19 21.69 17.57
C ALA A 126 12.68 21.88 17.94
N LYS A 127 13.58 21.54 17.01
CA LYS A 127 15.02 21.67 17.17
C LYS A 127 15.54 22.71 16.19
N GLN A 128 16.28 23.67 16.72
CA GLN A 128 16.94 24.68 15.91
C GLN A 128 18.22 24.06 15.31
N ASP A 129 18.24 23.96 13.98
CA ASP A 129 19.36 23.54 13.15
C ASP A 129 19.91 24.77 12.41
N GLY A 130 20.63 25.62 13.16
CA GLY A 130 21.23 26.86 12.67
C GLY A 130 20.20 27.87 12.13
N ARG A 131 20.08 27.93 10.80
CA ARG A 131 19.16 28.84 10.07
C ARG A 131 17.76 28.28 9.92
N ASN A 132 17.59 27.01 10.26
CA ASN A 132 16.35 26.29 10.11
C ASN A 132 15.89 25.82 11.49
N MET A 133 14.59 25.67 11.67
CA MET A 133 14.06 24.92 12.80
C MET A 133 13.16 23.84 12.28
N THR A 134 13.40 22.63 12.76
CA THR A 134 12.77 21.42 12.26
C THR A 134 11.99 20.74 13.36
N MET A 135 10.85 20.17 12.99
CA MET A 135 10.03 19.31 13.85
C MET A 135 9.59 18.11 13.02
N VAL A 136 9.63 16.92 13.60
CA VAL A 136 9.21 15.69 12.92
C VAL A 136 7.97 15.16 13.60
N LEU A 137 6.89 15.04 12.82
CA LEU A 137 5.63 14.44 13.24
C LEU A 137 5.51 13.05 12.63
N ALA A 138 5.09 12.10 13.45
CA ALA A 138 4.80 10.74 13.04
C ALA A 138 3.30 10.45 13.22
N PRO A 139 2.65 9.73 12.29
CA PRO A 139 1.25 9.41 12.40
C PRO A 139 1.02 8.34 13.47
N HIS A 140 -0.11 8.41 14.18
CA HIS A 140 -0.51 7.34 15.09
C HIS A 140 -0.74 6.03 14.31
N LYS A 141 -0.44 4.90 14.95
CA LYS A 141 -0.52 3.54 14.36
C LYS A 141 -1.90 3.19 13.74
N GLY A 142 -2.95 3.98 13.98
CA GLY A 142 -4.31 3.79 13.44
C GLY A 142 -4.65 4.53 12.13
N ALA A 143 -3.88 5.52 11.68
CA ALA A 143 -4.18 6.24 10.42
C ALA A 143 -4.04 5.33 9.18
N LYS A 144 -3.18 4.32 9.29
CA LYS A 144 -2.86 3.33 8.24
C LYS A 144 -4.05 2.44 7.85
N THR A 145 -5.04 2.28 8.73
CA THR A 145 -6.20 1.41 8.47
C THR A 145 -7.24 2.07 7.57
N ARG A 146 -7.41 3.40 7.67
CA ARG A 146 -8.46 4.13 6.97
C ARG A 146 -8.10 4.41 5.50
N VAL A 147 -6.84 4.72 5.22
CA VAL A 147 -6.36 4.93 3.83
C VAL A 147 -6.26 3.61 3.07
N LYS A 148 -5.80 2.51 3.69
CA LYS A 148 -5.88 1.17 3.08
C LYS A 148 -7.31 0.76 2.77
N ALA A 149 -8.27 1.05 3.66
CA ALA A 149 -9.68 0.78 3.40
C ALA A 149 -10.24 1.63 2.24
N GLN A 150 -9.83 2.90 2.13
CA GLN A 150 -10.25 3.80 1.06
C GLN A 150 -9.62 3.46 -0.30
N GLU A 151 -8.35 3.10 -0.36
CA GLU A 151 -7.70 2.62 -1.59
C GLU A 151 -8.23 1.26 -2.03
N GLN A 152 -8.50 0.34 -1.09
CA GLN A 152 -9.13 -0.95 -1.42
C GLN A 152 -10.58 -0.77 -1.90
N ALA A 153 -11.32 0.20 -1.35
CA ALA A 153 -12.64 0.57 -1.83
C ALA A 153 -12.58 1.22 -3.23
N GLN A 154 -11.65 2.14 -3.47
CA GLN A 154 -11.49 2.78 -4.78
C GLN A 154 -10.97 1.82 -5.86
N GLN A 155 -10.07 0.88 -5.53
CA GLN A 155 -9.65 -0.18 -6.47
C GLN A 155 -10.75 -1.20 -6.76
N ARG A 156 -11.68 -1.45 -5.83
CA ARG A 156 -12.87 -2.25 -6.08
C ARG A 156 -13.87 -1.53 -6.99
N VAL A 157 -14.03 -0.21 -6.84
CA VAL A 157 -14.94 0.61 -7.64
C VAL A 157 -14.38 0.93 -9.03
N ALA A 158 -13.06 0.89 -9.24
CA ALA A 158 -12.43 1.09 -10.56
C ALA A 158 -12.33 -0.20 -11.42
N ARG A 159 -12.70 -1.38 -10.88
CA ARG A 159 -12.69 -2.67 -11.62
C ARG A 159 -14.02 -3.13 -12.26
N PRO A 160 -15.15 -2.39 -12.35
CA PRO A 160 -16.31 -2.84 -13.10
C PRO A 160 -16.43 -2.12 -14.46
N ALA A 161 -15.41 -2.23 -15.33
CA ALA A 161 -15.53 -1.75 -16.72
C ALA A 161 -14.83 -2.62 -17.78
N ALA A 162 -14.20 -3.74 -17.40
CA ALA A 162 -13.60 -4.69 -18.35
C ALA A 162 -14.31 -6.06 -18.40
N ALA A 163 -15.47 -6.19 -17.76
CA ALA A 163 -16.30 -7.39 -17.83
C ALA A 163 -17.77 -6.97 -18.05
N ALA A 164 -18.08 -6.48 -19.24
CA ALA A 164 -19.44 -6.50 -19.73
C ALA A 164 -19.68 -7.88 -20.36
N PRO A 165 -20.67 -8.67 -19.90
CA PRO A 165 -21.07 -9.87 -20.59
C PRO A 165 -21.85 -9.45 -21.84
N ALA A 166 -21.47 -9.99 -23.00
CA ALA A 166 -22.25 -9.84 -24.22
C ALA A 166 -23.66 -10.44 -24.00
N PRO A 167 -24.75 -9.71 -24.24
CA PRO A 167 -26.09 -10.28 -24.21
C PRO A 167 -26.29 -11.16 -25.46
N ALA A 168 -26.92 -12.32 -25.27
CA ALA A 168 -27.33 -13.23 -26.33
C ALA A 168 -28.18 -12.52 -27.40
N PRO A 169 -28.09 -12.89 -28.69
CA PRO A 169 -28.87 -12.26 -29.74
C PRO A 169 -30.31 -12.79 -29.70
N GLU A 170 -31.23 -11.88 -29.40
CA GLU A 170 -32.66 -12.02 -29.58
C GLU A 170 -33.00 -11.99 -31.09
N ALA A 171 -33.84 -12.92 -31.51
CA ALA A 171 -34.26 -13.14 -32.90
C ALA A 171 -35.16 -12.00 -33.43
N PRO A 172 -35.14 -11.68 -34.74
CA PRO A 172 -36.11 -10.76 -35.34
C PRO A 172 -37.32 -11.48 -35.97
N ALA A 173 -38.50 -11.07 -35.50
CA ALA A 173 -39.81 -10.86 -36.14
C ALA A 173 -40.20 -11.53 -37.50
N ALA A 174 -41.28 -12.35 -37.45
CA ALA A 174 -42.59 -12.34 -38.18
C ALA A 174 -42.68 -12.12 -39.72
N PRO A 175 -43.79 -12.45 -40.47
CA PRO A 175 -45.14 -12.91 -40.05
C PRO A 175 -45.81 -14.05 -40.92
N GLU A 176 -47.04 -14.42 -40.50
CA GLU A 176 -48.19 -14.93 -41.30
C GLU A 176 -48.19 -16.32 -41.98
N ALA A 177 -49.04 -17.24 -41.47
CA ALA A 177 -50.34 -17.62 -42.09
C ALA A 177 -50.75 -19.10 -41.86
N VAL A 178 -52.05 -19.27 -41.56
CA VAL A 178 -52.95 -20.44 -41.76
C VAL A 178 -52.96 -21.59 -40.71
N ALA A 179 -54.00 -21.55 -39.87
CA ALA A 179 -54.69 -22.71 -39.27
C ALA A 179 -55.58 -23.41 -40.34
N PRO A 180 -56.00 -24.69 -40.23
CA PRO A 180 -56.91 -25.20 -39.18
C PRO A 180 -56.52 -26.61 -38.65
N GLN A 181 -56.80 -26.97 -37.39
CA GLN A 181 -58.04 -27.54 -36.84
C GLN A 181 -58.65 -28.76 -37.59
N THR A 182 -58.37 -29.96 -37.06
CA THR A 182 -59.29 -31.09 -36.70
C THR A 182 -60.19 -31.75 -37.77
N PRO A 183 -60.93 -32.87 -37.51
CA PRO A 183 -60.91 -33.86 -36.42
C PRO A 183 -60.99 -35.34 -36.89
N ASP A 184 -60.97 -36.25 -35.90
CA ASP A 184 -61.56 -37.60 -35.84
C ASP A 184 -62.76 -37.87 -36.80
N THR A 185 -62.83 -39.02 -37.48
CA THR A 185 -63.62 -40.25 -37.12
C THR A 185 -63.59 -41.30 -38.28
N PRO A 186 -64.09 -42.56 -38.14
CA PRO A 186 -63.42 -43.79 -38.64
C PRO A 186 -64.25 -44.54 -39.70
N ALA A 187 -63.73 -45.63 -40.30
CA ALA A 187 -64.54 -46.72 -40.87
C ALA A 187 -63.68 -47.82 -41.52
N VAL A 188 -63.93 -49.06 -41.04
CA VAL A 188 -63.80 -50.38 -41.69
C VAL A 188 -62.40 -50.91 -42.01
#